data_AF-A0A927CFF5-F1
#
_entry.id   AF-A0A927CFF5-F1
#
_cell.length_a   1.000
_cell.length_b   1.000
_cell.length_c   1.000
_cell.angle_alpha   90.00
_cell.angle_beta   90.00
_cell.angle_gamma   90.00
#
_symmetry.space_group_name_H-M   'P 1'
#
loop_
_entity.id
_entity.type
_entity.pdbx_description
1 polymer ?
#
loop_
_entity_poly.entity_id
_entity_poly.type
_entity_poly.pdbx_seq_one_letter_code
_entity_poly.pdbx_strand_id
1 'polypeptide(L)'
;MSLKGNCSAESFESRGSFRIQGLLNAGTIDIELHSECRAREIGGDRICVRKSRKANPIAKLVKALTFNNEQLTVETIECDDIQLEYTKADIVRGNHISIGPGCEIGLVEYSGKFAQHQDAKVKDRRKI
;
A
#
# COMPACT_ATOMS: atom_id res chain seq x y z
N MET A 1 -13.33 8.01 -3.30
CA MET A 1 -14.40 7.21 -2.65
C MET A 1 -14.22 7.25 -1.13
N SER A 2 -15.29 7.28 -0.33
CA SER A 2 -15.19 7.16 1.13
C SER A 2 -16.26 6.21 1.68
N LEU A 3 -15.87 5.26 2.53
CA LEU A 3 -16.73 4.22 3.06
C LEU A 3 -16.41 4.01 4.56
N LYS A 4 -17.45 4.04 5.41
CA LYS A 4 -17.29 3.92 6.88
C LYS A 4 -17.14 2.47 7.36
N GLY A 5 -17.63 1.50 6.59
CA GLY A 5 -17.55 0.07 6.92
C GLY A 5 -16.48 -0.68 6.13
N ASN A 6 -16.78 -1.93 5.81
CA ASN A 6 -15.93 -2.81 5.02
C ASN A 6 -16.24 -2.69 3.52
N CYS A 7 -15.26 -3.00 2.69
CA CYS A 7 -15.40 -3.17 1.25
C CYS A 7 -14.99 -4.60 0.90
N SER A 8 -15.84 -5.33 0.20
CA SER A 8 -15.55 -6.68 -0.27
C SER A 8 -15.85 -6.81 -1.75
N ALA A 9 -14.93 -7.42 -2.50
CA ALA A 9 -15.05 -7.63 -3.93
C ALA A 9 -14.20 -8.84 -4.34
N GLU A 10 -14.39 -9.35 -5.56
CA GLU A 10 -13.45 -10.30 -6.15
C GLU A 10 -12.14 -9.61 -6.57
N SER A 11 -12.28 -8.43 -7.19
CA SER A 11 -11.19 -7.54 -7.59
C SER A 11 -11.47 -6.11 -7.13
N PHE A 12 -10.45 -5.43 -6.61
CA PHE A 12 -10.47 -4.02 -6.28
C PHE A 12 -9.39 -3.27 -7.06
N GLU A 13 -9.80 -2.36 -7.92
CA GLU A 13 -8.90 -1.49 -8.68
C GLU A 13 -9.12 -0.02 -8.30
N SER A 14 -8.04 0.70 -8.02
CA SER A 14 -8.10 2.12 -7.72
C SER A 14 -7.03 2.92 -8.44
N ARG A 15 -7.44 4.05 -9.02
CA ARG A 15 -6.56 5.09 -9.56
C ARG A 15 -7.04 6.43 -9.00
N GLY A 16 -6.42 6.92 -7.93
CA GLY A 16 -6.94 8.08 -7.21
C GLY A 16 -6.75 8.00 -5.70
N SER A 17 -7.77 8.45 -4.96
CA SER A 17 -7.88 8.35 -3.51
C SER A 17 -9.10 7.55 -3.08
N PHE A 18 -8.94 6.75 -2.03
CA PHE A 18 -10.04 6.16 -1.28
C PHE A 18 -9.82 6.28 0.23
N ARG A 19 -10.92 6.22 0.98
CA ARG A 19 -10.91 6.07 2.43
C ARG A 19 -11.88 4.97 2.82
N ILE A 20 -11.37 3.88 3.39
CA ILE A 20 -12.15 2.76 3.94
C ILE A 20 -11.80 2.70 5.42
N GLN A 21 -12.78 2.88 6.30
CA GLN A 21 -12.52 2.88 7.75
C GLN A 21 -12.51 1.48 8.38
N GLY A 22 -12.92 0.46 7.61
CA GLY A 22 -12.84 -0.95 7.99
C GLY A 22 -11.87 -1.73 7.12
N LEU A 23 -12.23 -2.98 6.85
CA LEU A 23 -11.47 -3.92 6.04
C LEU A 23 -11.77 -3.73 4.55
N LEU A 24 -10.73 -3.62 3.73
CA LEU A 24 -10.78 -3.88 2.29
C LEU A 24 -10.36 -5.33 2.04
N ASN A 25 -11.29 -6.18 1.57
CA ASN A 25 -11.03 -7.58 1.27
C ASN A 25 -11.32 -7.88 -0.21
N ALA A 26 -10.32 -8.35 -0.96
CA ALA A 26 -10.52 -8.85 -2.32
C ALA A 26 -9.45 -9.86 -2.72
N GLY A 27 -9.75 -10.75 -3.66
CA GLY A 27 -8.76 -11.70 -4.17
C GLY A 27 -7.57 -10.97 -4.82
N THR A 28 -7.84 -9.96 -5.64
CA THR A 28 -6.81 -9.07 -6.21
C THR A 28 -7.08 -7.60 -5.87
N ILE A 29 -6.04 -6.89 -5.43
CA ILE A 29 -6.07 -5.46 -5.11
C ILE A 29 -4.96 -4.75 -5.90
N ASP A 30 -5.31 -3.85 -6.81
CA ASP A 30 -4.38 -2.98 -7.54
C ASP A 30 -4.66 -1.51 -7.24
N ILE A 31 -3.68 -0.82 -6.67
CA ILE A 31 -3.78 0.58 -6.27
C ILE A 31 -2.69 1.39 -6.97
N GLU A 32 -3.09 2.26 -7.88
CA GLU A 32 -2.25 3.32 -8.44
C GLU A 32 -2.47 4.61 -7.65
N LEU A 33 -1.45 5.02 -6.89
CA LEU A 33 -1.49 6.22 -6.05
C LEU A 33 -1.40 7.49 -6.90
N HIS A 34 -2.43 8.33 -6.79
CA HIS A 34 -2.46 9.71 -7.29
C HIS A 34 -2.69 10.74 -6.17
N SER A 35 -3.09 10.29 -4.99
CA SER A 35 -3.37 11.08 -3.78
C SER A 35 -3.36 10.14 -2.56
N GLU A 36 -3.70 10.65 -1.37
CA GLU A 36 -3.75 9.84 -0.15
C GLU A 36 -4.84 8.76 -0.24
N CYS A 37 -4.44 7.53 0.10
CA CYS A 37 -5.35 6.40 0.27
C CYS A 37 -5.30 5.90 1.70
N ARG A 38 -6.44 5.45 2.23
CA ARG A 38 -6.51 4.92 3.59
C ARG A 38 -7.44 3.72 3.70
N ALA A 39 -6.97 2.67 4.35
CA ALA A 39 -7.75 1.54 4.86
C ALA A 39 -7.45 1.36 6.35
N ARG A 40 -8.29 0.67 7.13
CA ARG A 40 -7.86 0.18 8.45
C ARG A 40 -7.07 -1.10 8.27
N GLU A 41 -7.67 -2.06 7.57
CA GLU A 41 -7.09 -3.37 7.27
C GLU A 41 -7.23 -3.66 5.79
N ILE A 42 -6.27 -4.40 5.23
CA ILE A 42 -6.37 -4.96 3.89
C ILE A 42 -6.10 -6.47 3.96
N GLY A 43 -7.01 -7.25 3.39
CA GLY A 43 -6.91 -8.70 3.28
C GLY A 43 -7.16 -9.18 1.86
N GLY A 44 -6.58 -10.32 1.48
CA GLY A 44 -6.75 -10.85 0.13
C GLY A 44 -5.68 -11.87 -0.25
N ASP A 45 -5.67 -12.27 -1.53
CA ASP A 45 -4.63 -13.17 -2.04
C ASP A 45 -3.43 -12.36 -2.51
N ARG A 46 -3.68 -11.26 -3.25
CA ARG A 46 -2.64 -10.40 -3.81
C ARG A 46 -2.95 -8.92 -3.69
N ILE A 47 -1.93 -8.14 -3.31
CA ILE A 47 -1.96 -6.67 -3.36
C ILE A 47 -0.75 -6.11 -4.11
N CYS A 48 -1.02 -5.14 -4.99
CA CYS A 48 -0.01 -4.31 -5.65
C CYS A 48 -0.35 -2.82 -5.41
N VAL A 49 0.54 -2.11 -4.73
CA VAL A 49 0.47 -0.66 -4.57
C VAL A 49 1.64 -0.04 -5.31
N ARG A 50 1.35 0.87 -6.23
CA ARG A 50 2.36 1.53 -7.07
C ARG A 50 2.10 3.01 -7.18
N LYS A 51 3.16 3.82 -7.23
CA LYS A 51 3.03 5.25 -7.46
C LYS A 51 2.85 5.53 -8.95
N SER A 52 1.92 6.43 -9.31
CA SER A 52 1.78 6.82 -10.71
C SER A 52 3.05 7.50 -11.22
N ARG A 53 3.62 6.99 -12.32
CA ARG A 53 4.86 7.50 -12.93
C ARG A 53 4.62 8.64 -13.93
N LYS A 54 3.38 9.09 -14.12
CA LYS A 54 3.04 10.18 -15.04
C LYS A 54 3.43 11.54 -14.46
N ALA A 55 4.70 11.90 -14.60
CA ALA A 55 5.18 13.24 -14.32
C ALA A 55 5.06 14.11 -15.58
N ASN A 56 3.95 14.84 -15.73
CA ASN A 56 3.94 16.01 -16.60
C ASN A 56 4.92 17.05 -15.98
N PRO A 57 5.86 17.66 -16.71
CA PRO A 57 6.78 18.68 -16.15
C PRO A 57 6.06 19.80 -15.38
N ILE A 58 4.83 20.15 -15.76
CA ILE A 58 3.98 21.11 -15.01
C ILE A 58 3.57 20.55 -13.64
N ALA A 59 3.27 19.25 -13.55
CA ALA A 59 2.91 18.58 -12.30
C ALA A 59 4.10 18.49 -11.32
N LYS A 60 5.35 18.50 -11.79
CA LYS A 60 6.54 18.57 -10.92
C LYS A 60 6.64 19.92 -10.19
N LEU A 61 6.31 21.01 -10.87
CA LEU A 61 6.35 22.36 -10.30
C LEU A 61 5.24 22.56 -9.25
N VAL A 62 4.04 22.03 -9.53
CA VAL A 62 2.91 22.08 -8.57
C VAL A 62 3.16 21.17 -7.36
N LYS A 63 3.72 19.96 -7.56
CA LYS A 63 4.12 19.07 -6.45
C LYS A 63 5.20 19.65 -5.53
N ALA A 64 6.02 20.59 -6.00
CA ALA A 64 6.98 21.27 -5.14
C ALA A 64 6.31 22.34 -4.24
N LEU A 65 5.12 22.81 -4.61
CA LEU A 65 4.34 23.81 -3.89
C LEU A 65 3.25 23.20 -3.00
N THR A 66 2.85 21.94 -3.25
CA THR A 66 1.86 21.22 -2.45
C THR A 66 2.47 19.96 -1.82
N PHE A 67 2.28 19.79 -0.51
CA PHE A 67 2.62 18.55 0.22
C PHE A 67 1.71 17.40 -0.24
N ASN A 68 1.97 16.84 -1.43
CA ASN A 68 1.18 15.73 -1.95
C ASN A 68 1.60 14.43 -1.27
N ASN A 69 0.86 14.02 -0.24
CA ASN A 69 0.94 12.70 0.39
C ASN A 69 0.32 11.63 -0.53
N GLU A 70 1.00 11.34 -1.64
CA GLU A 70 0.70 10.18 -2.50
C GLU A 70 1.18 8.91 -1.79
N GLN A 71 0.43 8.49 -0.77
CA GLN A 71 0.76 7.38 0.11
C GLN A 71 -0.51 6.59 0.49
N LEU A 72 -0.37 5.27 0.61
CA LEU A 72 -1.35 4.43 1.30
C LEU A 72 -1.03 4.40 2.80
N THR A 73 -1.99 4.71 3.66
CA THR A 73 -1.90 4.47 5.11
C THR A 73 -2.85 3.37 5.52
N VAL A 74 -2.34 2.36 6.23
CA VAL A 74 -3.10 1.20 6.71
C VAL A 74 -2.50 0.71 8.02
N GLU A 75 -3.27 0.04 8.86
CA GLU A 75 -2.74 -0.55 10.11
C GLU A 75 -2.12 -1.91 9.77
N THR A 76 -2.90 -2.80 9.16
CA THR A 76 -2.46 -4.17 8.81
C THR A 76 -2.75 -4.52 7.36
N ILE A 77 -1.78 -5.16 6.70
CA ILE A 77 -1.97 -5.86 5.42
C ILE A 77 -1.71 -7.35 5.63
N GLU A 78 -2.67 -8.21 5.30
CA GLU A 78 -2.52 -9.67 5.31
C GLU A 78 -2.89 -10.25 3.93
N CYS A 79 -1.88 -10.62 3.13
CA CYS A 79 -2.08 -11.26 1.83
C CYS A 79 -0.96 -12.26 1.53
N ASP A 80 -1.16 -13.20 0.61
CA ASP A 80 -0.11 -14.13 0.21
C ASP A 80 1.00 -13.46 -0.61
N ASP A 81 0.64 -12.66 -1.62
CA ASP A 81 1.57 -11.94 -2.50
C ASP A 81 1.43 -10.42 -2.35
N ILE A 82 2.48 -9.76 -1.86
CA ILE A 82 2.45 -8.34 -1.46
C ILE A 82 3.55 -7.57 -2.21
N GLN A 83 3.15 -6.52 -2.94
CA GLN A 83 4.07 -5.55 -3.55
C GLN A 83 3.64 -4.14 -3.19
N LEU A 84 4.49 -3.40 -2.47
CA LEU A 84 4.13 -2.08 -1.93
C LEU A 84 5.14 -1.01 -2.33
N GLU A 85 4.67 0.10 -2.88
CA GLU A 85 5.42 1.36 -2.98
C GLU A 85 4.64 2.45 -2.24
N TYR A 86 5.34 3.38 -1.57
CA TYR A 86 4.75 4.52 -0.87
C TYR A 86 3.59 4.10 0.07
N THR A 87 3.85 3.13 0.94
CA THR A 87 2.88 2.63 1.92
C THR A 87 3.41 2.82 3.34
N LYS A 88 2.58 3.39 4.22
CA LYS A 88 2.78 3.38 5.66
C LYS A 88 1.89 2.30 6.27
N ALA A 89 2.49 1.33 6.94
CA ALA A 89 1.78 0.25 7.62
C ALA A 89 2.39 -0.07 8.97
N ASP A 90 1.56 -0.46 9.94
CA ASP A 90 2.07 -0.94 11.22
C ASP A 90 2.54 -2.38 11.09
N ILE A 91 1.76 -3.24 10.42
CA ILE A 91 2.07 -4.66 10.19
C ILE A 91 1.81 -5.04 8.73
N VAL A 92 2.74 -5.77 8.13
CA VAL A 92 2.56 -6.42 6.83
C VAL A 92 2.89 -7.90 6.97
N ARG A 93 1.92 -8.78 6.73
CA ARG A 93 2.04 -10.22 6.88
C ARG A 93 1.69 -10.95 5.59
N GLY A 94 2.51 -11.91 5.18
CA GLY A 94 2.27 -12.64 3.94
C GLY A 94 3.28 -13.74 3.62
N ASN A 95 3.15 -14.39 2.47
CA ASN A 95 4.09 -15.40 2.02
C ASN A 95 5.26 -14.77 1.23
N HIS A 96 4.95 -13.93 0.25
CA HIS A 96 5.91 -13.31 -0.65
C HIS A 96 5.74 -11.79 -0.60
N ILE A 97 6.74 -11.09 -0.06
CA ILE A 97 6.64 -9.67 0.27
C ILE A 97 7.76 -8.89 -0.41
N SER A 98 7.38 -7.86 -1.17
CA SER A 98 8.27 -6.88 -1.76
C SER A 98 7.92 -5.48 -1.25
N ILE A 99 8.82 -4.91 -0.44
CA ILE A 99 8.70 -3.56 0.09
C ILE A 99 9.56 -2.63 -0.78
N GLY A 100 8.89 -1.88 -1.65
CA GLY A 100 9.45 -0.90 -2.58
C GLY A 100 9.74 0.47 -1.95
N PRO A 101 10.17 1.45 -2.77
CA PRO A 101 10.56 2.77 -2.29
C PRO A 101 9.42 3.54 -1.63
N GLY A 102 9.77 4.42 -0.68
CA GLY A 102 8.81 5.28 0.01
C GLY A 102 7.95 4.57 1.06
N CYS A 103 8.17 3.28 1.30
CA CYS A 103 7.47 2.54 2.34
C CYS A 103 8.06 2.80 3.73
N GLU A 104 7.17 2.88 4.72
CA GLU A 104 7.49 2.96 6.15
C GLU A 104 6.66 1.91 6.90
N ILE A 105 7.29 0.80 7.29
CA ILE A 105 6.62 -0.36 7.87
C ILE A 105 7.12 -0.61 9.28
N GLY A 106 6.19 -0.84 10.23
CA GLY A 106 6.51 -1.24 11.59
C GLY A 106 7.13 -2.64 11.64
N LEU A 107 6.34 -3.66 11.34
CA LEU A 107 6.73 -5.07 11.35
C LEU A 107 6.39 -5.74 10.03
N VAL A 108 7.34 -6.51 9.48
CA VAL A 108 7.07 -7.43 8.36
C VAL A 108 7.18 -8.88 8.84
N GLU A 109 6.13 -9.66 8.68
CA GLU A 109 6.12 -11.11 8.95
C GLU A 109 5.95 -11.89 7.65
N TYR A 110 6.91 -12.78 7.35
CA TYR A 110 6.91 -13.50 6.07
C TYR A 110 7.26 -14.98 6.23
N SER A 111 6.63 -15.87 5.46
CA SER A 111 6.99 -17.30 5.44
C SER A 111 7.90 -17.67 4.25
N GLY A 112 7.72 -17.02 3.11
CA GLY A 112 8.48 -17.25 1.88
C GLY A 112 9.59 -16.24 1.63
N LYS A 113 9.48 -15.50 0.52
CA LYS A 113 10.49 -14.53 0.06
C LYS A 113 10.19 -13.14 0.62
N PHE A 114 11.24 -12.45 1.05
CA PHE A 114 11.18 -11.05 1.43
C PHE A 114 12.23 -10.26 0.65
N ALA A 115 11.80 -9.18 0.00
CA ALA A 115 12.65 -8.21 -0.66
C ALA A 115 12.34 -6.80 -0.14
N GLN A 116 13.38 -6.01 0.07
CA GLN A 116 13.28 -4.65 0.57
C GLN A 116 14.15 -3.73 -0.29
N HIS A 117 13.57 -2.64 -0.77
CA HIS A 117 14.29 -1.57 -1.45
C HIS A 117 15.18 -0.81 -0.45
N GLN A 118 16.36 -0.36 -0.90
CA GLN A 118 17.32 0.37 -0.05
C GLN A 118 16.74 1.59 0.68
N ASP A 119 15.79 2.27 0.04
CA ASP A 119 15.18 3.50 0.56
C ASP A 119 13.89 3.22 1.38
N ALA A 120 13.50 1.95 1.54
CA ALA A 120 12.36 1.57 2.34
C ALA A 120 12.75 1.44 3.82
N LYS A 121 11.92 1.96 4.71
CA LYS A 121 12.13 1.86 6.17
C LYS A 121 11.26 0.74 6.72
N VAL A 122 11.88 -0.31 7.22
CA VAL A 122 11.22 -1.40 7.95
C VAL A 122 11.84 -1.47 9.33
N LYS A 123 11.05 -1.29 10.41
CA LYS A 123 11.61 -1.26 11.78
C LYS A 123 11.99 -2.66 12.26
N ASP A 124 11.17 -3.65 12.00
CA ASP A 124 11.44 -5.05 12.34
C ASP A 124 10.95 -6.01 11.24
N ARG A 125 11.60 -7.16 11.12
CA ARG A 125 11.20 -8.22 10.19
C ARG A 125 11.42 -9.59 10.80
N ARG A 126 10.43 -10.47 10.65
CA ARG A 126 10.46 -11.83 11.18
C ARG A 126 10.06 -12.82 10.11
N LYS A 127 10.83 -13.90 10.00
CA LYS A 127 10.42 -15.07 9.24
C LYS A 127 9.60 -16.00 10.15
N ILE A 128 8.43 -16.44 9.68
CA ILE A 128 7.52 -17.36 10.39
C ILE A 128 7.42 -18.72 9.70
#